data_AF-A0A7J7IGB5-F1
#
_entry.id   AF-A0A7J7IGB5-F1
#
_cell.length_a   1.000
_cell.length_b   1.000
_cell.length_c   1.000
_cell.angle_alpha   90.00
_cell.angle_beta   90.00
_cell.angle_gamma   90.00
#
_symmetry.space_group_name_H-M   'P 1'
#
loop_
_entity.id
_entity.type
_entity.pdbx_description
1 polymer ?
#
loop_
_entity_poly.entity_id
_entity_poly.type
_entity_poly.pdbx_seq_one_letter_code
_entity_poly.pdbx_strand_id
1 'polypeptide(L)'
;MDSSGSVTLHWASMESKLHQLTNPAVLYLGLATTALSGWLQALGQERISAERAAIIYALDPVYGAAFAYLVLGETLGTRGIAGALIVFLASLISQGAIRSWLSDIVETRAEREREKAG
;
A
#
# COMPACT_ATOMS: atom_id res chain seq x y z
N MET A 1 -20.60 -46.86 2.32
CA MET A 1 -19.67 -45.72 2.48
C MET A 1 -20.48 -44.62 3.12
N ASP A 2 -20.34 -44.44 4.44
CA ASP A 2 -21.29 -43.65 5.21
C ASP A 2 -21.05 -42.14 5.02
N SER A 3 -22.11 -41.35 5.17
CA SER A 3 -22.03 -39.89 5.17
C SER A 3 -21.41 -39.34 6.47
N SER A 4 -21.20 -40.19 7.49
CA SER A 4 -20.69 -39.83 8.82
C SER A 4 -19.20 -39.44 8.79
N GLY A 5 -18.41 -40.09 7.93
CA GLY A 5 -17.01 -39.73 7.70
C GLY A 5 -16.80 -38.35 7.09
N SER A 6 -17.76 -37.84 6.29
CA SER A 6 -17.64 -36.51 5.68
C SER A 6 -17.90 -35.38 6.67
N VAL A 7 -18.85 -35.57 7.59
CA VAL A 7 -19.25 -34.58 8.59
C VAL A 7 -18.19 -34.44 9.68
N THR A 8 -17.59 -35.56 10.10
CA THR A 8 -16.51 -35.58 11.09
C THR A 8 -15.24 -34.88 10.59
N LEU A 9 -14.87 -35.06 9.32
CA LEU A 9 -13.77 -34.33 8.69
C LEU A 9 -14.06 -32.82 8.54
N HIS A 10 -15.31 -32.44 8.19
CA HIS A 10 -15.70 -31.03 8.12
C HIS A 10 -15.68 -30.34 9.48
N TRP A 11 -16.16 -31.02 10.53
CA TRP A 11 -16.18 -30.51 11.90
C TRP A 11 -14.76 -30.30 12.45
N ALA A 12 -13.87 -31.29 12.32
CA ALA A 12 -12.47 -31.17 12.73
C ALA A 12 -11.72 -30.04 11.97
N SER A 13 -12.02 -29.87 10.67
CA SER A 13 -11.52 -28.74 9.88
C SER A 13 -12.03 -27.40 10.43
N MET A 14 -13.30 -27.32 10.83
CA MET A 14 -13.89 -26.11 11.39
C MET A 14 -13.32 -25.75 12.76
N GLU A 15 -13.11 -26.72 13.66
CA GLU A 15 -12.43 -26.51 14.95
C GLU A 15 -11.01 -25.98 14.75
N SER A 16 -10.26 -26.57 13.81
CA SER A 16 -8.90 -26.09 13.49
C SER A 16 -8.88 -24.64 12.97
N LYS A 17 -9.92 -24.23 12.22
CA LYS A 17 -10.08 -22.84 11.73
C LYS A 17 -10.47 -21.89 12.85
N LEU A 18 -11.31 -22.31 13.78
CA LEU A 18 -11.66 -21.54 14.97
C LEU A 18 -10.43 -21.28 15.84
N HIS A 19 -9.54 -22.27 15.99
CA HIS A 19 -8.27 -22.09 16.70
C HIS A 19 -7.29 -21.17 15.98
N GLN A 20 -7.31 -21.13 14.63
CA GLN A 20 -6.51 -20.17 13.86
C GLN A 20 -6.99 -18.72 14.03
N LEU A 21 -8.30 -18.49 14.24
CA LEU A 21 -8.83 -17.15 14.54
C LEU A 21 -8.37 -16.64 15.92
N THR A 22 -8.15 -17.54 16.87
CA THR A 22 -7.63 -17.22 18.21
C THR A 22 -6.11 -17.09 18.24
N ASN A 23 -5.42 -17.34 17.12
CA ASN A 23 -3.97 -17.16 17.05
C ASN A 23 -3.65 -15.66 17.17
N PRO A 24 -2.84 -15.23 18.15
CA PRO A 24 -2.49 -13.83 18.33
C PRO A 24 -1.85 -13.21 17.09
N ALA A 25 -1.18 -13.99 16.23
CA ALA A 25 -0.64 -13.52 14.97
C ALA A 25 -1.72 -13.06 13.97
N VAL A 26 -2.84 -13.80 13.89
CA VAL A 26 -3.97 -13.46 13.00
C VAL A 26 -4.70 -12.23 13.51
N LEU A 27 -4.89 -12.13 14.83
CA LEU A 27 -5.46 -10.94 15.46
C LEU A 27 -4.57 -9.71 15.26
N TYR A 28 -3.25 -9.85 15.40
CA TYR A 28 -2.29 -8.78 15.15
C TYR A 28 -2.31 -8.32 13.69
N LEU A 29 -2.29 -9.25 12.73
CA LEU A 29 -2.39 -8.94 11.30
C LEU A 29 -3.70 -8.21 10.99
N GLY A 30 -4.84 -8.73 11.45
CA GLY A 30 -6.15 -8.14 11.19
C GLY A 30 -6.33 -6.75 11.82
N LEU A 31 -6.02 -6.62 13.11
CA LEU A 31 -6.29 -5.39 13.85
C LEU A 31 -5.22 -4.33 13.65
N ALA A 32 -3.95 -4.66 13.89
CA ALA A 32 -2.87 -3.69 13.84
C ALA A 32 -2.37 -3.45 12.41
N THR A 33 -2.18 -4.53 11.64
CA THR A 33 -1.57 -4.40 10.30
C THR A 33 -2.57 -3.95 9.25
N THR A 34 -3.86 -4.34 9.34
CA THR A 34 -4.88 -3.98 8.35
C THR A 34 -5.82 -2.88 8.85
N ALA A 35 -6.55 -3.09 9.95
CA ALA A 35 -7.60 -2.17 10.37
C ALA A 35 -7.03 -0.81 10.83
N LEU A 36 -6.00 -0.84 11.69
CA LEU A 36 -5.36 0.38 12.19
C LEU A 36 -4.61 1.14 11.09
N SER A 37 -3.83 0.44 10.26
CA SER A 37 -3.09 1.08 9.15
C SER A 37 -4.05 1.73 8.15
N GLY A 38 -5.11 1.03 7.74
CA GLY A 38 -6.13 1.55 6.84
C GLY A 38 -6.89 2.73 7.42
N TRP A 39 -7.19 2.71 8.73
CA TRP A 39 -7.81 3.84 9.40
C TRP A 39 -6.90 5.07 9.43
N LEU A 40 -5.62 4.90 9.78
CA LEU A 40 -4.63 5.98 9.73
C LEU A 40 -4.44 6.52 8.32
N GLN A 41 -4.46 5.65 7.31
CA GLN A 41 -4.39 6.01 5.91
C GLN A 41 -5.59 6.86 5.49
N ALA A 42 -6.81 6.44 5.82
CA ALA A 42 -8.03 7.20 5.54
C ALA A 42 -8.01 8.57 6.24
N LEU A 43 -7.57 8.61 7.51
CA LEU A 43 -7.45 9.86 8.27
C LEU A 43 -6.41 10.81 7.66
N GLY A 44 -5.32 10.27 7.10
CA GLY A 44 -4.30 11.05 6.39
C GLY A 44 -4.83 11.58 5.06
N GLN A 45 -5.52 10.76 4.28
CA GLN A 45 -6.11 11.13 3.00
C GLN A 45 -7.18 12.23 3.13
N GLU A 46 -7.96 12.24 4.21
CA GLU A 46 -8.95 13.29 4.46
C GLU A 46 -8.32 14.69 4.60
N ARG A 47 -7.04 14.78 4.99
CA ARG A 47 -6.34 16.03 5.29
C ARG A 47 -5.51 16.58 4.13
N ILE A 48 -5.34 15.83 3.05
CA ILE A 48 -4.50 16.20 1.90
C ILE A 48 -5.26 16.04 0.59
N SER A 49 -4.84 16.78 -0.44
CA SER A 49 -5.45 16.64 -1.76
C SER A 49 -5.13 15.28 -2.39
N ALA A 50 -5.99 14.81 -3.30
CA ALA A 50 -5.85 13.52 -3.96
C ALA A 50 -4.51 13.39 -4.69
N GLU A 51 -4.02 14.48 -5.27
CA GLU A 51 -2.75 14.54 -5.99
C GLU A 51 -1.57 14.33 -5.04
N ARG A 52 -1.61 14.93 -3.84
CA ARG A 52 -0.57 14.75 -2.82
C ARG A 52 -0.59 13.34 -2.26
N ALA A 53 -1.77 12.77 -2.02
CA ALA A 53 -1.92 11.39 -1.56
C ALA A 53 -1.33 10.39 -2.56
N ALA A 54 -1.58 10.61 -3.86
CA ALA A 54 -1.01 9.76 -4.91
C ALA A 54 0.53 9.82 -4.92
N ILE A 55 1.14 11.02 -4.84
CA ILE A 55 2.62 11.10 -4.77
C ILE A 55 3.17 10.30 -3.59
N ILE A 56 2.51 10.34 -2.43
CA ILE A 56 2.89 9.56 -1.26
C ILE A 56 2.78 8.06 -1.54
N TYR A 57 1.72 7.59 -2.19
CA TYR A 57 1.60 6.17 -2.57
C TYR A 57 2.62 5.74 -3.61
N ALA A 58 3.04 6.61 -4.53
CA ALA A 58 4.10 6.27 -5.48
C ALA A 58 5.44 5.98 -4.78
N LEU A 59 5.63 6.51 -3.56
CA LEU A 59 6.81 6.29 -2.73
C LEU A 59 6.71 5.05 -1.84
N ASP A 60 5.58 4.32 -1.82
CA ASP A 60 5.43 3.08 -1.06
C ASP A 60 6.60 2.08 -1.19
N PRO A 61 7.11 1.76 -2.40
CA PRO A 61 8.28 0.88 -2.52
C PRO A 61 9.58 1.47 -1.94
N VAL A 62 9.70 2.80 -1.88
CA VAL A 62 10.85 3.47 -1.23
C VAL A 62 10.75 3.32 0.28
N TYR A 63 9.56 3.50 0.86
CA TYR A 63 9.34 3.26 2.28
C TYR A 63 9.58 1.79 2.63
N GLY A 64 9.07 0.86 1.83
CA GLY A 64 9.30 -0.57 2.00
C GLY A 64 10.79 -0.92 2.01
N ALA A 65 11.56 -0.39 1.04
CA ALA A 65 13.01 -0.57 0.99
C ALA A 65 13.73 0.04 2.22
N ALA A 66 13.32 1.23 2.65
CA ALA A 66 13.89 1.90 3.81
C ALA A 66 13.60 1.13 5.11
N PHE A 67 12.37 0.64 5.31
CA PHE A 67 12.01 -0.16 6.48
C PHE A 67 12.68 -1.53 6.47
N ALA A 68 12.85 -2.19 5.32
CA ALA A 68 13.60 -3.43 5.22
C ALA A 68 15.07 -3.22 5.67
N TYR A 69 15.69 -2.12 5.25
CA TYR A 69 17.04 -1.77 5.71
C TYR A 69 17.09 -1.45 7.21
N LEU A 70 16.16 -0.62 7.72
CA LEU A 70 16.20 -0.13 9.10
C LEU A 70 15.74 -1.16 10.15
N VAL A 71 14.70 -1.94 9.85
CA VAL A 71 14.06 -2.87 10.81
C VAL A 71 14.64 -4.27 10.68
N LEU A 72 14.86 -4.73 9.44
CA LEU A 72 15.38 -6.07 9.16
C LEU A 72 16.91 -6.10 9.03
N GLY A 73 17.56 -4.94 8.84
CA GLY A 73 19.00 -4.87 8.60
C GLY A 73 19.41 -5.36 7.22
N GLU A 74 18.47 -5.54 6.29
CA GLU A 74 18.74 -6.07 4.96
C GLU A 74 19.44 -5.02 4.09
N THR A 75 20.69 -5.30 3.70
CA THR A 75 21.40 -4.47 2.74
C THR A 75 20.99 -4.84 1.32
N LEU A 76 20.41 -3.89 0.60
CA LEU A 76 20.09 -4.06 -0.81
C LEU A 76 21.40 -4.18 -1.62
N GLY A 77 21.73 -5.41 -2.02
CA GLY A 77 22.76 -5.64 -3.03
C GLY A 77 22.38 -5.00 -4.38
N THR A 78 23.30 -4.99 -5.33
CA THR A 78 23.09 -4.39 -6.67
C THR A 78 21.81 -4.87 -7.37
N ARG A 79 21.46 -6.15 -7.22
CA ARG A 79 20.21 -6.73 -7.76
C ARG A 79 18.96 -6.22 -7.01
N GLY A 80 19.06 -5.99 -5.71
CA GLY A 80 17.99 -5.42 -4.89
C GLY A 80 17.71 -3.97 -5.24
N ILE A 81 18.76 -3.17 -5.47
CA ILE A 81 18.63 -1.79 -5.94
C ILE A 81 17.98 -1.75 -7.33
N ALA A 82 18.41 -2.61 -8.25
CA ALA A 82 17.80 -2.70 -9.58
C ALA A 82 16.31 -3.06 -9.51
N GLY A 83 15.94 -4.05 -8.67
CA GLY A 83 14.55 -4.41 -8.43
C GLY A 83 13.73 -3.27 -7.81
N ALA A 84 14.27 -2.59 -6.79
CA ALA A 84 13.62 -1.46 -6.14
C ALA A 84 13.37 -0.30 -7.11
N LEU A 85 14.34 0.00 -7.99
CA LEU A 85 14.18 1.03 -9.03
C LEU A 85 13.09 0.66 -10.05
N ILE A 86 13.02 -0.60 -10.47
CA ILE A 86 11.97 -1.08 -11.39
C ILE A 86 10.60 -0.93 -10.75
N VAL A 87 10.42 -1.38 -9.51
CA VAL A 87 9.13 -1.27 -8.80
C VAL A 87 8.77 0.20 -8.57
N PHE A 88 9.71 1.04 -8.17
CA PHE A 88 9.49 2.46 -7.98
C PHE A 88 9.02 3.15 -9.27
N LEU A 89 9.74 2.95 -10.38
CA LEU A 89 9.37 3.52 -11.68
C LEU A 89 8.03 2.98 -12.19
N ALA A 90 7.75 1.68 -12.01
CA ALA A 90 6.47 1.09 -12.39
C ALA A 90 5.31 1.69 -11.59
N SER A 91 5.45 1.83 -10.28
CA SER A 91 4.45 2.49 -9.41
C SER A 91 4.24 3.95 -9.81
N LEU A 92 5.31 4.66 -10.13
CA LEU A 92 5.30 6.06 -10.55
C LEU A 92 4.51 6.24 -11.87
N ILE A 93 4.72 5.35 -12.84
CA ILE A 93 4.00 5.35 -14.11
C ILE A 93 2.53 4.95 -13.93
N SER A 94 2.28 3.92 -13.11
CA SER A 94 0.95 3.35 -12.91
C SER A 94 -0.04 4.32 -12.28
N GLN A 95 0.41 5.24 -11.42
CA GLN A 95 -0.51 6.04 -10.63
C GLN A 95 -1.21 7.15 -11.40
N GLY A 96 -0.80 7.51 -12.62
CA GLY A 96 -1.47 8.51 -13.48
C GLY A 96 -1.56 9.93 -12.90
N ALA A 97 -1.35 10.09 -11.60
CA ALA A 97 -1.46 11.32 -10.83
C ALA A 97 -0.34 12.29 -11.13
N ILE A 98 0.82 11.80 -11.59
CA ILE A 98 1.86 12.67 -12.13
C ILE A 98 1.38 13.38 -13.39
N ARG A 99 0.64 12.66 -14.25
CA ARG A 99 0.09 13.25 -15.46
C ARG A 99 -0.97 14.31 -15.12
N SER A 100 -1.84 14.06 -14.15
CA SER A 100 -2.83 15.05 -13.71
C SER A 100 -2.19 16.23 -12.96
N TRP A 101 -1.22 15.99 -12.08
CA TRP A 101 -0.49 17.05 -11.38
C TRP A 101 0.30 17.95 -12.35
N LEU A 102 0.93 17.35 -13.37
CA LEU A 102 1.62 18.11 -14.41
C LEU A 102 0.64 18.96 -15.22
N SER A 103 -0.55 18.45 -15.55
CA SER A 103 -1.56 19.26 -16.25
C SER A 103 -2.00 20.45 -15.40
N ASP A 104 -2.27 20.23 -14.10
CA ASP A 104 -2.78 21.27 -13.20
C ASP A 104 -1.74 22.38 -12.97
N ILE A 105 -0.45 22.03 -12.86
CA ILE A 105 0.64 23.02 -12.72
C ILE A 105 0.83 23.83 -14.00
N VAL A 106 0.76 23.18 -15.15
CA VAL A 106 0.94 23.86 -16.44
C VAL A 106 -0.22 24.82 -16.67
N GLU A 107 -1.46 24.42 -16.40
CA GLU A 107 -2.65 25.26 -16.52
C GLU A 107 -2.58 26.46 -15.58
N THR A 108 -2.29 26.26 -14.29
CA THR A 108 -2.17 27.37 -13.34
C THR A 108 -1.04 28.35 -13.67
N ARG A 109 0.06 27.88 -14.29
CA ARG A 109 1.11 28.79 -14.80
C ARG A 109 0.63 29.56 -16.03
N ALA A 110 -0.06 28.89 -16.95
CA ALA A 110 -0.58 29.52 -18.17
C ALA A 110 -1.61 30.62 -17.85
N GLU A 111 -2.45 30.42 -16.84
CA GLU A 111 -3.40 31.44 -16.37
C GLU A 111 -2.69 32.68 -15.82
N ARG A 112 -1.66 32.49 -14.98
CA ARG A 112 -0.89 33.61 -14.42
C ARG A 112 -0.11 34.40 -15.48
N GLU A 113 0.38 33.73 -16.52
CA GLU A 113 1.06 34.40 -17.63
C GLU A 113 0.06 35.20 -18.49
N ARG A 114 -1.16 34.71 -18.68
CA ARG A 114 -2.24 35.44 -19.37
C ARG A 114 -2.71 36.66 -18.58
N GLU A 115 -2.86 36.54 -17.26
CA GLU A 115 -3.23 37.64 -16.38
C GLU A 115 -2.17 38.76 -16.34
N LYS A 116 -0.88 38.40 -16.46
CA LYS A 116 0.20 39.39 -16.56
C LYS A 116 0.32 40.05 -17.95
N ALA A 117 -0.25 39.44 -18.98
CA ALA A 117 -0.14 39.89 -20.36
C ALA A 117 -1.36 40.71 -20.86
N GLY A 118 -2.45 40.75 -20.08
CA GLY A 118 -3.63 41.59 -20.32
C GLY A 118 -3.63 42.84 -19.44
#